data_AF-K1UI03-F1
#
_entry.id   AF-K1UI03-F1
#
_cell.length_a   1.000
_cell.length_b   1.000
_cell.length_c   1.000
_cell.angle_alpha   90.00
_cell.angle_beta   90.00
_cell.angle_gamma   90.00
#
_symmetry.space_group_name_H-M   'P 1'
#
loop_
_entity.id
_entity.type
_entity.pdbx_description
1 polymer ?
#
loop_
_entity_poly.entity_id
_entity_poly.type
_entity_poly.pdbx_seq_one_letter_code
_entity_poly.pdbx_strand_id
1 'polypeptide(L)' 'AALAMEKYPGITNEEFVRLLSLTATDLGEPWNKQGFGMLNVRRLLENK' A
#
# COMPACT_ATOMS: atom_id res chain seq x y z
N ALA A 1 -2.76 -7.55 -2.35
CA ALA A 1 -1.77 -8.39 -1.67
C ALA A 1 -1.05 -9.30 -2.67
N ALA A 2 -1.73 -10.25 -3.31
CA ALA A 2 -1.12 -11.22 -4.24
C ALA A 2 -0.12 -10.60 -5.26
N LEU A 3 -0.52 -9.55 -5.98
CA LEU A 3 0.36 -8.88 -6.96
C LEU A 3 1.65 -8.31 -6.35
N ALA A 4 1.59 -7.78 -5.12
CA ALA A 4 2.76 -7.23 -4.45
C ALA A 4 3.68 -8.36 -3.95
N MET A 5 3.12 -9.46 -3.47
CA MET A 5 3.90 -10.64 -3.05
C MET A 5 4.56 -11.35 -4.24
N GLU A 6 3.89 -11.40 -5.40
CA GLU A 6 4.49 -11.90 -6.64
C GLU A 6 5.66 -11.00 -7.09
N LYS A 7 5.47 -9.68 -7.04
CA LYS A 7 6.51 -8.71 -7.43
C LYS A 7 7.70 -8.66 -6.45
N TYR A 8 7.44 -8.85 -5.16
CA TYR A 8 8.42 -8.80 -4.09
C TYR A 8 8.37 -10.10 -3.26
N PRO A 9 8.89 -11.24 -3.76
CA PRO A 9 8.71 -12.56 -3.13
C PRO A 9 9.28 -12.71 -1.72
N GLY A 10 10.22 -11.83 -1.32
CA GLY A 10 10.85 -11.84 0.00
C GLY A 10 10.26 -10.85 1.00
N ILE A 11 9.21 -10.13 0.64
CA ILE A 11 8.63 -9.09 1.50
C ILE A 11 7.97 -9.71 2.73
N THR A 12 8.25 -9.16 3.92
CA THR A 12 7.54 -9.57 5.14
C THR A 12 6.14 -8.96 5.19
N ASN A 13 5.29 -9.47 6.08
CA ASN A 13 3.97 -8.88 6.30
C ASN A 13 4.08 -7.43 6.80
N GLU A 14 5.03 -7.15 7.69
CA GLU A 14 5.26 -5.78 8.19
C GLU A 14 5.71 -4.82 7.08
N GLU A 15 6.61 -5.28 6.21
CA GLU A 15 7.08 -4.51 5.06
C GLU A 15 5.95 -4.27 4.05
N PHE A 16 5.10 -5.28 3.82
CA PHE A 16 3.94 -5.17 2.94
C PHE A 16 2.94 -4.14 3.46
N VAL A 17 2.61 -4.16 4.76
CA VAL A 17 1.72 -3.17 5.38
C VAL A 17 2.32 -1.77 5.29
N ARG A 18 3.63 -1.63 5.55
CA ARG A 18 4.31 -0.34 5.40
C ARG A 18 4.24 0.20 3.98
N LEU A 19 4.45 -0.65 2.97
CA LEU A 19 4.34 -0.28 1.55
C LEU A 19 2.92 0.14 1.17
N LEU A 20 1.89 -0.57 1.66
CA LEU A 20 0.49 -0.18 1.46
C LEU A 20 0.21 1.22 2.03
N SER A 21 0.65 1.47 3.26
CA SER A 21 0.47 2.76 3.94
C SER A 21 1.19 3.90 3.22
N LEU A 22 2.41 3.67 2.73
CA LEU A 22 3.22 4.70 2.06
C LEU A 22 2.75 5.03 0.64
N THR A 23 2.04 4.10 0.00
CA THR A 23 1.64 4.25 -1.41
C THR A 23 0.19 4.68 -1.55
N ALA A 24 -0.61 4.60 -0.49
CA ALA A 24 -2.00 5.02 -0.47
C ALA A 24 -2.15 6.50 -0.87
N THR A 25 -3.26 6.79 -1.55
CA THR A 25 -3.68 8.14 -1.93
C THR A 25 -4.63 8.67 -0.85
N ASP A 26 -4.25 9.78 -0.22
CA ASP A 26 -5.15 10.50 0.69
C ASP A 26 -6.40 11.00 -0.05
N LEU A 27 -7.58 10.77 0.52
CA LEU A 27 -8.86 11.23 -0.03
C LEU A 27 -9.36 12.51 0.67
N GLY A 28 -8.64 13.01 1.67
CA GLY A 28 -9.06 14.16 2.48
C GLY A 28 -10.21 13.84 3.45
N GLU A 29 -10.48 12.57 3.69
CA GLU A 29 -11.54 12.12 4.59
C GLU A 29 -11.00 11.86 6.00
N PRO A 30 -11.86 11.90 7.04
CA PRO A 30 -11.46 11.53 8.39
C PRO A 30 -10.82 10.13 8.47
N TRP A 31 -9.79 9.98 9.31
CA TRP A 31 -9.03 8.73 9.45
C TRP A 31 -9.89 7.50 9.72
N ASN A 32 -10.94 7.64 10.54
CA ASN A 32 -11.87 6.55 10.86
C ASN A 32 -12.68 6.06 9.65
N LYS A 33 -12.71 6.82 8.54
CA LYS A 33 -13.36 6.46 7.29
C LYS A 33 -12.37 5.92 6.26
N GLN A 34 -11.20 6.54 6.10
CA GLN A 34 -10.26 6.21 5.03
C GLN A 34 -9.02 5.41 5.47
N GLY A 35 -8.68 5.36 6.76
CA GLY A 35 -7.39 4.84 7.24
C GLY A 35 -6.23 5.57 6.57
N PHE A 36 -5.25 4.82 6.05
CA PHE A 36 -4.11 5.36 5.30
C PHE A 36 -4.49 6.01 3.95
N GLY A 37 -5.74 5.89 3.50
CA GLY A 37 -6.22 6.38 2.22
C GLY A 37 -6.55 5.24 1.24
N MET A 38 -6.83 5.62 -0.01
CA MET A 38 -7.17 4.68 -1.07
C MET A 38 -5.94 3.94 -1.58
N LEU A 39 -6.02 2.62 -1.72
CA LEU A 39 -4.95 1.81 -2.29
C LEU A 39 -4.58 2.30 -3.70
N ASN A 40 -3.31 2.69 -3.89
CA ASN A 40 -2.77 3.05 -5.19
C ASN A 40 -1.92 1.90 -5.74
N VAL A 41 -2.54 1.01 -6.51
CA VAL A 41 -1.87 -0.19 -7.05
C VAL A 41 -0.67 0.18 -7.93
N ARG A 42 -0.76 1.28 -8.67
CA ARG A 42 0.33 1.76 -9.51
C ARG A 42 1.53 2.17 -8.66
N ARG A 43 1.36 3.05 -7.67
CA ARG A 43 2.46 3.45 -6.77
C ARG A 43 3.00 2.28 -5.96
N LEU A 44 2.13 1.37 -5.53
CA LEU A 44 2.52 0.16 -4.81
C LEU A 44 3.48 -0.72 -5.62
N LEU A 45 3.20 -0.89 -6.92
CA LEU A 45 4.01 -1.75 -7.79
C LEU A 45 5.15 -0.98 -8.45
N GLU A 46 5.07 0.34 -8.64
CA GLU A 46 6.11 1.12 -9.33
C GLU A 46 7.13 1.76 -8.38
N ASN A 47 6.97 1.60 -7.06
CA ASN A 47 7.94 2.08 -6.08
C ASN A 47 9.33 1.46 -6.37
N LYS A 48 10.23 2.29 -6.90
CA LYS A 48 11.66 2.02 -7.07
C LYS A 48 12.42 2.52 -5.86
#